data_AF-A0A968RW61-F1
#
_entry.id   AF-A0A968RW61-F1
#
_cell.length_a   1.000
_cell.length_b   1.000
_cell.length_c   1.000
_cell.angle_alpha   90.00
_cell.angle_beta   90.00
_cell.angle_gamma   90.00
#
_symmetry.space_group_name_H-M   'P 1'
#
loop_
_entity.id
_entity.type
_entity.pdbx_description
1 polymer ?
#
loop_
_entity_poly.entity_id
_entity_poly.type
_entity_poly.pdbx_seq_one_letter_code
_entity_poly.pdbx_strand_id
1 'polypeptide(L)'
;MILKKVIFFTIITVLIQGTALSQNLPISNDAILTKQQAIDDYNILYSSLINYHPNPFLYVAENDFKAYFEKQKSNLPDTIDALAFQYICRQLTSQIRCGHTFASISPLKKWIDANKGKTFYCHLI
;
A
#
# COMPACT_ATOMS: atom_id res chain seq x y z
N MET A 1 18.30 47.23 14.90
CA MET A 1 17.82 46.02 15.63
C MET A 1 16.44 45.55 15.15
N ILE A 2 15.51 46.46 14.83
CA ILE A 2 14.13 46.12 14.38
C ILE A 2 14.11 45.42 13.01
N LEU A 3 14.88 45.88 12.03
CA LEU A 3 14.90 45.31 10.67
C LEU A 3 15.33 43.83 10.64
N LYS A 4 16.32 43.44 11.47
CA LYS A 4 16.75 42.04 11.58
C LYS A 4 15.68 41.13 12.17
N LYS A 5 14.87 41.65 13.11
CA LYS A 5 13.73 40.92 13.68
C LYS A 5 12.62 40.74 12.65
N VAL A 6 12.31 41.78 11.87
CA VAL A 6 11.31 41.70 10.79
C VAL A 6 11.71 40.67 9.74
N ILE A 7 12.96 40.70 9.27
CA ILE A 7 13.47 39.71 8.29
C ILE A 7 13.39 38.28 8.86
N PHE A 8 13.77 38.09 10.12
CA PHE A 8 13.73 36.79 10.78
C PHE A 8 12.29 36.24 10.89
N PHE A 9 11.32 37.08 11.25
CA PHE A 9 9.91 36.68 11.29
C PHE A 9 9.37 36.33 9.90
N THR A 10 9.75 37.06 8.85
CA THR A 10 9.33 36.76 7.48
C THR A 10 9.91 35.43 6.98
N ILE A 11 11.16 35.10 7.32
CA ILE A 11 11.75 33.80 6.94
C ILE A 11 11.03 32.65 7.64
N ILE A 12 10.71 32.79 8.93
CA ILE A 12 9.98 31.75 9.68
C ILE A 12 8.58 31.52 9.09
N THR A 13 7.84 32.58 8.76
CA THR A 13 6.49 32.43 8.21
C THR A 13 6.48 31.81 6.81
N VAL A 14 7.51 32.03 5.99
CA VAL A 14 7.67 31.37 4.69
C VAL A 14 8.01 29.89 4.84
N LEU A 15 8.86 29.52 5.80
CA LEU A 15 9.24 28.12 6.04
C LEU A 15 8.07 27.28 6.58
N ILE A 16 7.19 27.85 7.40
CA ILE A 16 6.03 27.13 7.95
C ILE A 16 5.00 26.81 6.85
N GLN A 17 4.80 27.70 5.87
CA GLN A 17 3.79 27.51 4.81
C GLN A 17 4.16 26.42 3.78
N GLY A 18 5.46 26.14 3.57
CA GLY A 18 5.91 25.14 2.60
C GLY A 18 5.54 23.69 2.94
N THR A 19 5.20 23.39 4.20
CA THR A 19 4.90 22.02 4.65
C THR A 19 3.41 21.64 4.53
N ALA A 20 2.51 22.63 4.40
CA ALA A 20 1.07 22.39 4.35
C ALA A 20 0.57 21.91 2.97
N LEU A 21 1.27 22.26 1.89
CA LEU A 21 0.84 21.93 0.52
C LEU A 21 1.29 20.53 0.05
N SER A 22 2.21 19.86 0.77
CA SER A 22 2.73 18.54 0.40
C SER A 22 1.79 17.37 0.71
N GLN A 23 0.67 17.62 1.41
CA GLN A 23 -0.18 16.56 1.97
C GLN A 23 -1.44 16.25 1.15
N ASN A 24 -1.68 16.91 0.02
CA ASN A 24 -2.90 16.73 -0.78
C ASN A 24 -2.68 15.80 -1.98
N LEU A 25 -2.26 14.55 -1.73
CA LEU A 25 -2.56 13.49 -2.69
C LEU A 25 -3.99 13.02 -2.38
N PRO A 26 -4.97 13.22 -3.29
CA PRO A 26 -6.27 12.62 -3.12
C PRO A 26 -6.08 11.11 -3.25
N ILE A 27 -5.98 10.42 -2.13
CA ILE A 27 -6.22 8.98 -2.08
C ILE A 27 -7.74 8.84 -2.22
N SER A 28 -8.26 8.88 -3.45
CA SER A 28 -9.65 8.50 -3.68
C SER A 28 -9.75 6.99 -3.46
N ASN A 29 -9.99 6.60 -2.21
CA ASN A 29 -10.20 5.22 -1.76
C ASN A 29 -11.59 4.67 -2.15
N ASP A 30 -12.38 5.43 -2.91
CA ASP A 30 -13.75 5.08 -3.30
C ASP A 30 -13.81 4.01 -4.41
N ALA A 31 -12.66 3.47 -4.81
CA ALA A 31 -12.61 2.45 -5.82
C ALA A 31 -13.09 1.10 -5.29
N ILE A 32 -13.96 0.46 -6.07
CA ILE A 32 -14.49 -0.86 -5.79
C ILE A 32 -13.84 -1.85 -6.76
N LEU A 33 -13.24 -2.91 -6.21
CA LEU A 33 -12.75 -4.05 -6.98
C LEU A 33 -13.85 -5.11 -7.09
N THR A 34 -13.93 -5.74 -8.26
CA THR A 34 -14.60 -7.04 -8.38
C THR A 34 -13.78 -8.13 -7.69
N LYS A 35 -14.42 -9.23 -7.29
CA LYS A 35 -13.76 -10.40 -6.71
C LYS A 35 -12.60 -10.91 -7.56
N GLN A 36 -12.75 -10.96 -8.88
CA GLN A 36 -11.70 -11.44 -9.77
C GLN A 36 -10.48 -10.51 -9.76
N GLN A 37 -10.70 -9.18 -9.79
CA GLN A 37 -9.60 -8.21 -9.69
C GLN A 37 -8.88 -8.34 -8.35
N ALA A 38 -9.63 -8.44 -7.25
CA ALA A 38 -9.05 -8.64 -5.92
C ALA A 38 -8.25 -9.96 -5.83
N ILE A 39 -8.75 -11.06 -6.41
CA ILE A 39 -8.04 -12.33 -6.48
C ILE A 39 -6.74 -12.19 -7.28
N ASP A 40 -6.79 -11.56 -8.45
CA ASP A 40 -5.63 -11.37 -9.32
C ASP A 40 -4.54 -10.56 -8.61
N ASP A 41 -4.92 -9.44 -7.99
CA ASP A 41 -3.98 -8.57 -7.27
C ASP A 41 -3.43 -9.26 -6.00
N TYR A 42 -4.24 -10.07 -5.32
CA TYR A 42 -3.82 -10.84 -4.15
C TYR A 42 -2.85 -11.97 -4.52
N ASN A 43 -3.05 -12.63 -5.66
CA ASN A 43 -2.10 -13.62 -6.22
C ASN A 43 -0.76 -12.96 -6.55
N ILE A 44 -0.76 -11.76 -7.15
CA ILE A 44 0.46 -11.00 -7.44
C ILE A 44 1.21 -10.65 -6.16
N LEU A 45 0.50 -10.19 -5.13
CA LEU A 45 1.11 -9.91 -3.83
C LEU A 45 1.75 -11.18 -3.26
N TYR A 46 1.02 -12.28 -3.16
CA TYR A 46 1.54 -13.54 -2.63
C TYR A 46 2.78 -14.00 -3.39
N SER A 47 2.72 -13.99 -4.73
CA SER A 47 3.86 -14.32 -5.59
C SER A 47 5.06 -13.39 -5.33
N SER A 48 4.82 -12.10 -5.13
CA SER A 48 5.90 -11.14 -4.86
C SER A 48 6.54 -11.38 -3.49
N LEU A 49 5.74 -11.72 -2.49
CA LEU A 49 6.22 -12.05 -1.15
C LEU A 49 7.12 -13.29 -1.17
N ILE A 50 6.73 -14.35 -1.88
CA ILE A 50 7.52 -15.59 -1.91
C ILE A 50 8.78 -15.46 -2.78
N ASN A 51 8.73 -14.70 -3.88
CA ASN A 51 9.80 -14.68 -4.88
C ASN A 51 10.82 -13.56 -4.68
N TYR A 52 10.45 -12.45 -4.03
CA TYR A 52 11.31 -11.27 -3.91
C TYR A 52 11.69 -10.91 -2.47
N HIS A 53 10.91 -11.32 -1.47
CA HIS A 53 11.32 -11.09 -0.08
C HIS A 53 12.51 -12.02 0.27
N PRO A 54 13.61 -11.55 0.86
CA PRO A 54 14.81 -12.37 1.06
C PRO A 54 14.60 -13.61 1.94
N ASN A 55 13.74 -13.52 2.96
CA ASN A 55 13.47 -14.62 3.89
C ASN A 55 11.97 -14.65 4.28
N PRO A 56 11.06 -15.02 3.36
CA PRO A 56 9.61 -14.91 3.59
C PRO A 56 9.09 -15.90 4.64
N PHE A 57 9.84 -16.99 4.89
CA PHE A 57 9.47 -18.07 5.81
C PHE A 57 10.30 -18.08 7.10
N LEU A 58 11.00 -16.98 7.42
CA LEU A 58 11.85 -16.91 8.63
C LEU A 58 11.04 -17.10 9.91
N TYR A 59 9.81 -16.61 9.95
CA TYR A 59 8.97 -16.60 11.15
C TYR A 59 7.61 -17.29 10.97
N VAL A 60 7.36 -17.89 9.80
CA VAL A 60 6.12 -18.58 9.46
C VAL A 60 6.45 -19.78 8.58
N ALA A 61 5.85 -20.94 8.85
CA ALA A 61 6.01 -22.11 7.99
C ALA A 61 5.34 -21.85 6.63
N GLU A 62 5.97 -22.33 5.56
CA GLU A 62 5.47 -22.14 4.19
C GLU A 62 4.03 -22.64 4.02
N ASN A 63 3.72 -23.82 4.56
CA ASN A 63 2.37 -24.40 4.50
C ASN A 63 1.35 -23.56 5.26
N ASP A 64 1.71 -22.99 6.41
CA ASP A 64 0.81 -22.14 7.21
C ASP A 64 0.57 -20.81 6.51
N PHE A 65 1.60 -20.23 5.90
CA PHE A 65 1.49 -19.01 5.11
C PHE A 65 0.60 -19.21 3.88
N LYS A 66 0.80 -20.32 3.16
CA LYS A 66 -0.04 -20.69 2.01
C LYS A 66 -1.49 -20.97 2.44
N ALA A 67 -1.71 -21.68 3.53
CA ALA A 67 -3.05 -21.94 4.06
C ALA A 67 -3.77 -20.64 4.45
N TYR A 68 -3.05 -19.69 5.06
CA TYR A 68 -3.58 -18.36 5.38
C TYR A 68 -3.99 -17.62 4.10
N PHE A 69 -3.12 -17.59 3.09
CA PHE A 69 -3.40 -16.99 1.79
C PHE A 69 -4.65 -17.58 1.12
N GLU A 70 -4.73 -18.90 0.99
CA GLU A 70 -5.88 -19.57 0.36
C GLU A 70 -7.18 -19.30 1.12
N LYS A 71 -7.14 -19.32 2.46
CA LYS A 71 -8.28 -18.98 3.29
C LYS A 71 -8.79 -17.57 3.01
N GLN A 72 -7.92 -16.57 3.03
CA GLN A 72 -8.32 -15.18 2.77
C GLN A 72 -8.85 -15.00 1.34
N LYS A 73 -8.17 -15.59 0.35
CA LYS A 73 -8.58 -15.56 -1.06
C LYS A 73 -9.98 -16.13 -1.26
N SER A 74 -10.29 -17.27 -0.62
CA SER A 74 -11.61 -17.91 -0.70
C SER A 74 -12.73 -17.07 -0.07
N ASN A 75 -12.41 -16.25 0.94
CA ASN A 75 -13.34 -15.40 1.67
C ASN A 75 -13.56 -14.03 1.04
N LEU A 76 -12.90 -13.72 -0.09
CA LEU A 76 -13.11 -12.45 -0.78
C LEU A 76 -14.57 -12.33 -1.24
N PRO A 77 -15.25 -11.20 -0.96
CA PRO A 77 -16.63 -10.95 -1.40
C PRO A 77 -16.68 -10.67 -2.92
N ASP A 78 -17.89 -10.65 -3.49
CA ASP A 78 -18.11 -10.37 -4.93
C ASP A 78 -17.61 -8.98 -5.35
N THR A 79 -17.69 -8.03 -4.43
CA THR A 79 -17.11 -6.69 -4.55
C THR A 79 -16.48 -6.26 -3.24
N ILE A 80 -15.36 -5.53 -3.30
CA ILE A 80 -14.64 -5.03 -2.13
C ILE A 80 -14.13 -3.62 -2.40
N ASP A 81 -14.25 -2.71 -1.44
CA ASP A 81 -13.61 -1.40 -1.56
C ASP A 81 -12.09 -1.51 -1.41
N ALA A 82 -11.36 -0.57 -2.01
CA ALA A 82 -9.91 -0.59 -2.01
C ALA A 82 -9.32 -0.59 -0.60
N LEU A 83 -9.91 0.14 0.35
CA LEU A 83 -9.39 0.20 1.72
C LEU A 83 -9.54 -1.13 2.46
N ALA A 84 -10.68 -1.79 2.33
CA ALA A 84 -10.91 -3.13 2.86
C ALA A 84 -9.98 -4.16 2.20
N PHE A 85 -9.76 -4.06 0.89
CA PHE A 85 -8.78 -4.91 0.21
C PHE A 85 -7.35 -4.65 0.69
N GLN A 86 -6.95 -3.39 0.90
CA GLN A 86 -5.65 -3.04 1.47
C GLN A 86 -5.44 -3.67 2.84
N TYR A 87 -6.49 -3.68 3.66
CA TYR A 87 -6.44 -4.32 4.97
C TYR A 87 -6.14 -5.82 4.84
N ILE A 88 -6.84 -6.54 3.95
CA ILE A 88 -6.58 -7.96 3.68
C ILE A 88 -5.14 -8.21 3.21
N CYS A 89 -4.63 -7.36 2.31
CA CYS A 89 -3.24 -7.43 1.85
C CYS A 89 -2.24 -7.24 3.00
N ARG A 90 -2.46 -6.25 3.87
CA ARG A 90 -1.62 -6.01 5.06
C ARG A 90 -1.66 -7.18 6.04
N GLN A 91 -2.82 -7.80 6.21
CA GLN A 91 -2.95 -8.99 7.05
C GLN A 91 -2.10 -10.17 6.52
N LEU A 92 -2.06 -10.38 5.19
CA LEU A 92 -1.16 -11.36 4.57
C LEU A 92 0.31 -11.01 4.84
N THR A 93 0.72 -9.78 4.51
CA THR A 93 2.11 -9.33 4.67
C THR A 93 2.57 -9.42 6.14
N SER A 94 1.68 -9.18 7.09
CA SER A 94 1.99 -9.27 8.53
C SER A 94 2.38 -10.68 8.97
N GLN A 95 1.97 -11.74 8.25
CA GLN A 95 2.36 -13.12 8.58
C GLN A 95 3.87 -13.35 8.43
N ILE A 96 4.55 -12.56 7.57
CA ILE A 96 6.01 -12.63 7.39
C ILE A 96 6.75 -12.01 8.57
N ARG A 97 6.08 -11.15 9.37
CA ARG A 97 6.65 -10.50 10.56
C ARG A 97 7.92 -9.68 10.29
N CYS A 98 7.98 -9.01 9.15
CA CYS A 98 9.07 -8.11 8.78
C CYS A 98 8.62 -6.64 8.84
N GLY A 99 9.33 -5.81 9.62
CA GLY A 99 9.02 -4.38 9.78
C GLY A 99 9.30 -3.52 8.54
N HIS A 100 10.03 -4.06 7.55
CA HIS A 100 10.38 -3.40 6.28
C HIS A 100 9.58 -3.98 5.12
N THR A 101 8.40 -4.52 5.40
CA THR A 101 7.59 -5.22 4.41
C THR A 101 6.16 -4.90 4.72
N PHE A 102 5.56 -4.07 3.88
CA PHE A 102 4.18 -3.64 4.06
C PHE A 102 3.47 -3.56 2.72
N ALA A 103 2.21 -3.96 2.74
CA ALA A 103 1.29 -3.84 1.63
C ALA A 103 0.71 -2.42 1.60
N SER A 104 0.87 -1.74 0.45
CA SER A 104 0.26 -0.44 0.19
C SER A 104 -0.54 -0.47 -1.10
N ILE A 105 -1.71 0.15 -1.08
CA ILE A 105 -2.43 0.47 -2.31
C ILE A 105 -1.92 1.83 -2.78
N SER A 106 -1.32 1.85 -3.97
CA SER A 106 -0.95 3.09 -4.65
C SER A 106 -1.76 3.22 -5.92
N PRO A 107 -2.40 4.37 -6.20
CA PRO A 107 -2.89 4.71 -7.53
C PRO A 107 -1.68 5.08 -8.39
N LEU A 108 -0.77 4.12 -8.61
CA LEU A 108 0.41 4.38 -9.41
C LEU A 108 -0.05 4.45 -10.86
N LYS A 109 -0.32 5.67 -11.34
CA LYS A 109 -0.75 5.96 -12.72
C LYS A 109 0.11 5.18 -13.75
N LYS A 110 1.41 5.08 -13.51
CA LYS A 110 2.35 4.26 -14.31
C LYS A 110 2.04 2.76 -14.35
N TRP A 111 1.58 2.15 -13.26
CA TRP A 111 1.24 0.72 -13.22
C TRP A 111 -0.12 0.45 -13.87
N ILE A 112 -1.09 1.34 -13.66
CA ILE A 112 -2.42 1.29 -14.29
C ILE A 112 -2.28 1.44 -15.82
N ASP A 113 -1.44 2.38 -16.26
CA ASP A 113 -1.14 2.63 -17.68
C ASP A 113 -0.36 1.46 -18.31
N ALA A 114 0.59 0.86 -17.59
CA ALA A 114 1.37 -0.29 -18.08
C ALA A 114 0.57 -1.60 -18.13
N ASN A 115 -0.45 -1.76 -17.27
CA ASN A 115 -1.22 -3.00 -17.12
C ASN A 115 -2.67 -2.90 -17.62
N LYS A 116 -2.96 -1.97 -18.55
CA LYS A 116 -4.25 -1.87 -19.28
C LYS A 116 -5.49 -1.91 -18.36
N GLY A 117 -5.48 -1.18 -17.25
CA GLY A 117 -6.66 -1.05 -16.37
C GLY A 117 -6.74 -2.02 -15.20
N LYS A 118 -5.68 -2.80 -14.92
CA LYS A 118 -5.53 -3.39 -13.59
C LYS A 118 -5.34 -2.26 -12.57
N THR A 119 -6.16 -2.28 -11.53
CA THR A 119 -6.54 -1.06 -10.83
C THR A 119 -5.72 -0.85 -9.55
N PHE A 120 -5.18 -1.92 -8.95
CA PHE A 120 -4.46 -1.84 -7.68
C PHE A 120 -3.22 -2.74 -7.64
N TYR A 121 -2.10 -2.18 -7.17
CA TYR A 121 -0.86 -2.93 -7.00
C TYR A 121 -0.42 -2.86 -5.56
N CYS A 122 -0.50 -4.00 -4.86
CA CYS A 122 0.07 -4.14 -3.54
C CYS A 122 1.54 -4.55 -3.69
N HIS A 123 2.43 -3.59 -3.45
CA HIS A 123 3.87 -3.81 -3.55
C HIS A 123 4.55 -3.72 -2.21
N LEU A 124 5.64 -4.45 -2.12
CA LEU A 124 6.62 -4.30 -1.06
C LEU A 124 7.29 -2.94 -1.23
N ILE A 125 7.23 -2.12 -0.19
CA ILE A 125 8.05 -0.93 -0.01
C ILE A 125 9.11 -1.25 1.04
#